data_AF-A0A1D6I381-F1
#
_entry.id   AF-A0A1D6I381-F1
#
_cell.length_a   1.000
_cell.length_b   1.000
_cell.length_c   1.000
_cell.angle_alpha   90.00
_cell.angle_beta   90.00
_cell.angle_gamma   90.00
#
_symmetry.space_group_name_H-M   'P 1'
#
loop_
_entity.id
_entity.type
_entity.pdbx_description
1 polymer ?
#
loop_
_entity_poly.entity_id
_entity_poly.type
_entity_poly.pdbx_seq_one_letter_code
_entity_poly.pdbx_strand_id
1 'polypeptide(L)'
;MNVAVPPQSPHLHLYDFAKSAIINFFAFPYATVCGLYCDGGMDTDKWCDSQVGHYIGISASASGVNYARELWENRRKPFTAEFIELDPSDVDSPSMPSNTNKCAKALARSLSS
;
A
#
# COMPACT_ATOMS: atom_id res chain seq x y z
N MET A 1 -17.44 25.59 -11.42
CA MET A 1 -18.15 24.94 -10.30
C MET A 1 -17.10 24.60 -9.26
N ASN A 2 -17.07 25.35 -8.17
CA ASN A 2 -16.06 25.21 -7.14
C ASN A 2 -16.65 24.22 -6.15
N VAL A 3 -16.26 22.96 -6.26
CA VAL A 3 -16.71 21.94 -5.31
C VAL A 3 -16.00 22.25 -4.00
N ALA A 4 -16.70 22.88 -3.06
CA ALA A 4 -16.21 23.09 -1.72
C ALA A 4 -15.97 21.71 -1.11
N VAL A 5 -14.69 21.38 -0.88
CA VAL A 5 -14.30 20.16 -0.17
C VAL A 5 -14.90 20.25 1.23
N PRO A 6 -15.72 19.29 1.68
CA PRO A 6 -16.25 19.30 3.03
C PRO A 6 -15.10 19.37 4.03
N PRO A 7 -15.22 20.13 5.12
CA PRO A 7 -14.18 20.17 6.15
C PRO A 7 -13.97 18.74 6.66
N GLN A 8 -12.77 18.20 6.44
CA GLN A 8 -12.40 16.89 6.96
C GLN A 8 -12.50 16.96 8.49
N SER A 9 -13.11 15.93 9.10
CA SER A 9 -13.28 15.92 10.55
C SER A 9 -11.90 15.98 11.23
N PRO A 10 -11.75 16.67 12.37
CA PRO A 10 -10.47 16.74 13.09
C PRO A 10 -9.85 15.37 13.40
N HIS A 11 -10.71 14.34 13.54
CA HIS A 11 -10.29 12.95 13.71
C HIS A 11 -9.53 12.39 12.51
N LEU A 12 -9.94 12.74 11.28
CA LEU A 12 -9.25 12.29 10.06
C LEU A 12 -7.86 12.91 9.95
N HIS A 13 -7.72 14.20 10.26
CA HIS A 13 -6.41 14.86 10.26
C HIS A 13 -5.45 14.27 11.30
N LEU A 14 -5.94 13.99 12.52
CA LEU A 14 -5.13 13.34 13.55
C LEU A 14 -4.72 11.93 13.13
N TYR A 15 -5.64 11.17 12.52
CA TYR A 15 -5.37 9.85 12.00
C TYR A 15 -4.29 9.88 10.91
N ASP A 16 -4.42 10.77 9.92
CA ASP A 16 -3.43 10.91 8.84
C ASP A 16 -2.07 11.36 9.38
N PHE A 17 -2.05 12.29 10.33
CA PHE A 17 -0.82 12.75 10.96
C PHE A 17 -0.12 11.61 11.72
N ALA A 18 -0.85 10.88 12.56
CA ALA A 18 -0.31 9.75 13.31
C ALA A 18 0.23 8.67 12.37
N LYS A 19 -0.51 8.37 11.29
CA LYS A 19 -0.11 7.38 10.30
C LYS A 19 1.18 7.79 9.58
N SER A 20 1.30 9.04 9.15
CA SER A 20 2.53 9.57 8.55
C SER A 20 3.72 9.52 9.52
N ALA A 21 3.50 9.89 10.79
CA ALA A 21 4.56 9.84 11.80
C ALA A 21 5.08 8.42 12.05
N ILE A 22 4.16 7.44 12.15
CA ILE A 22 4.52 6.03 12.29
C ILE A 22 5.30 5.54 11.06
N ILE A 23 4.83 5.85 9.85
CA ILE A 23 5.52 5.48 8.61
C ILE A 23 6.94 6.06 8.62
N ASN A 24 7.10 7.36 8.86
CA ASN A 24 8.41 8.00 8.85
C ASN A 24 9.35 7.50 9.96
N PHE A 25 8.81 7.01 11.07
CA PHE A 25 9.63 6.49 12.17
C PHE A 25 10.17 5.08 11.89
N PHE A 26 9.37 4.23 11.23
CA PHE A 26 9.71 2.82 11.01
C PHE A 26 10.17 2.48 9.59
N ALA A 27 9.88 3.32 8.61
CA ALA A 27 10.34 3.12 7.24
C ALA A 27 11.85 3.44 7.17
N PHE A 28 12.64 2.40 6.94
CA PHE A 28 14.04 2.59 6.58
C PHE A 28 14.13 3.12 5.14
N PRO A 29 14.98 4.13 4.88
CA PRO A 29 15.19 4.62 3.52
C PRO A 29 15.57 3.48 2.59
N TYR A 30 15.00 3.51 1.38
CA TYR A 30 15.19 2.53 0.31
C TYR A 30 14.69 1.11 0.62
N ALA A 31 14.02 0.89 1.74
CA ALA A 31 13.46 -0.42 2.06
C ALA A 31 12.31 -0.79 1.11
N THR A 32 12.06 -2.10 0.99
CA THR A 32 10.82 -2.62 0.44
C THR A 32 9.76 -2.66 1.53
N VAL A 33 8.61 -2.03 1.29
CA VAL A 33 7.49 -2.03 2.23
C VAL A 33 6.25 -2.68 1.63
N CYS A 34 5.47 -3.38 2.47
CA CYS A 34 4.25 -4.04 2.07
C CYS A 34 3.05 -3.38 2.75
N GLY A 35 2.15 -2.79 1.96
CA GLY A 35 0.91 -2.18 2.42
C GLY A 35 -0.28 -3.11 2.22
N LEU A 36 -0.89 -3.58 3.30
CA LEU A 36 -2.15 -4.31 3.26
C LEU A 36 -3.33 -3.36 3.06
N TYR A 37 -4.35 -3.84 2.35
CA TYR A 37 -5.55 -3.08 1.99
C TYR A 37 -5.20 -1.78 1.27
N CYS A 38 -4.46 -1.88 0.17
CA CYS A 38 -3.97 -0.74 -0.61
C CYS A 38 -5.06 0.03 -1.38
N ASP A 39 -6.34 -0.24 -1.10
CA ASP A 39 -7.48 0.35 -1.77
C ASP A 39 -7.41 1.87 -1.72
N GLY A 40 -7.50 2.52 -2.89
CA GLY A 40 -7.47 3.98 -2.98
C GLY A 40 -6.07 4.62 -2.98
N GLY A 41 -4.98 3.85 -2.85
CA GLY A 41 -3.61 4.34 -2.96
C GLY A 41 -3.23 5.47 -1.98
N MET A 42 -3.96 5.60 -0.87
CA MET A 42 -3.97 6.81 -0.02
C MET A 42 -2.67 7.10 0.72
N ASP A 43 -1.80 6.10 0.89
CA ASP A 43 -0.54 6.27 1.62
C ASP A 43 0.68 6.34 0.71
N THR A 44 0.52 6.23 -0.62
CA THR A 44 1.64 6.25 -1.57
C THR A 44 2.46 7.54 -1.50
N ASP A 45 1.83 8.68 -1.22
CA ASP A 45 2.49 9.95 -0.96
C ASP A 45 3.33 9.89 0.34
N LYS A 46 2.79 9.29 1.41
CA LYS A 46 3.49 9.12 2.70
C LYS A 46 4.73 8.21 2.55
N TRP A 47 4.61 7.13 1.77
CA TRP A 47 5.75 6.25 1.46
C TRP A 47 6.84 6.96 0.65
N CYS A 48 6.45 7.87 -0.25
CA CYS A 48 7.37 8.71 -1.00
C CYS A 48 8.17 9.62 -0.07
N ASP A 49 7.51 10.27 0.88
CA ASP A 49 8.15 11.17 1.86
C ASP A 49 9.15 10.42 2.75
N SER A 50 8.87 9.15 3.04
CA SER A 50 9.77 8.26 3.79
C SER A 50 10.90 7.64 2.97
N GLN A 51 11.05 8.00 1.69
CA GLN A 51 12.11 7.53 0.79
C GLN A 51 12.15 6.01 0.59
N VAL A 52 10.99 5.36 0.55
CA VAL A 52 10.89 3.92 0.25
C VAL A 52 11.46 3.60 -1.13
N GLY A 53 12.14 2.45 -1.25
CA GLY A 53 12.74 1.99 -2.50
C GLY A 53 11.79 1.18 -3.37
N HIS A 54 10.91 0.40 -2.74
CA HIS A 54 9.88 -0.39 -3.42
C HIS A 54 8.63 -0.55 -2.57
N TYR A 55 7.45 -0.44 -3.19
CA TYR A 55 6.16 -0.61 -2.50
C TYR A 55 5.37 -1.78 -3.07
N ILE A 56 4.91 -2.67 -2.20
CA ILE A 56 4.02 -3.77 -2.55
C ILE A 56 2.64 -3.47 -1.97
N GLY A 57 1.70 -3.09 -2.83
CA GLY A 57 0.31 -2.86 -2.47
C GLY A 57 -0.51 -4.14 -2.59
N ILE A 58 -1.21 -4.52 -1.53
CA ILE A 58 -1.99 -5.74 -1.50
C ILE A 58 -3.43 -5.42 -1.13
N SER A 59 -4.41 -5.93 -1.87
CA SER A 59 -5.83 -5.81 -1.51
C SER A 59 -6.61 -7.07 -1.85
N ALA A 60 -7.70 -7.32 -1.13
CA ALA A 60 -8.62 -8.44 -1.39
C ALA A 60 -9.60 -8.16 -2.54
N SER A 61 -9.57 -6.97 -3.13
CA SER A 61 -10.46 -6.56 -4.21
C SER A 61 -9.68 -6.31 -5.50
N ALA A 62 -9.96 -7.07 -6.56
CA ALA A 62 -9.46 -6.80 -7.92
C ALA A 62 -9.62 -5.33 -8.32
N SER A 63 -10.80 -4.75 -8.07
CA SER A 63 -11.09 -3.37 -8.44
C SER A 63 -10.28 -2.38 -7.61
N GLY A 64 -10.02 -2.69 -6.33
CA GLY A 64 -9.19 -1.89 -5.45
C GLY A 64 -7.71 -1.90 -5.84
N VAL A 65 -7.18 -3.08 -6.19
CA VAL A 65 -5.81 -3.25 -6.73
C VAL A 65 -5.65 -2.49 -8.04
N ASN A 66 -6.61 -2.63 -8.97
CA ASN A 66 -6.55 -1.95 -10.26
C ASN A 66 -6.61 -0.42 -10.09
N TYR A 67 -7.50 0.08 -9.23
CA TYR A 67 -7.58 1.51 -8.94
C TYR A 67 -6.28 2.05 -8.34
N ALA A 68 -5.68 1.34 -7.38
CA ALA A 68 -4.41 1.72 -6.78
C ALA A 68 -3.27 1.75 -7.81
N ARG A 69 -3.24 0.77 -8.72
CA ARG A 69 -2.26 0.71 -9.82
C ARG A 69 -2.41 1.88 -10.79
N GLU A 70 -3.63 2.15 -11.26
CA GLU A 70 -3.91 3.27 -12.15
C GLU A 70 -3.54 4.61 -11.51
N LEU A 71 -3.89 4.80 -10.23
CA LEU A 71 -3.53 6.01 -9.50
C LEU A 71 -2.01 6.17 -9.41
N TRP A 72 -1.30 5.09 -9.13
CA TRP A 72 0.16 5.07 -9.05
C TRP A 72 0.83 5.44 -10.37
N GLU A 73 0.43 4.81 -11.47
CA GLU A 73 0.96 5.07 -12.81
C GLU A 73 0.73 6.53 -13.23
N ASN A 74 -0.42 7.09 -12.88
CA ASN A 74 -0.75 8.49 -13.13
C ASN A 74 0.09 9.49 -12.30
N ARG A 75 0.59 9.09 -11.13
CA ARG A 75 1.31 9.99 -10.22
C ARG A 75 2.84 10.03 -10.42
N ARG A 76 3.39 9.25 -11.36
CA ARG A 76 4.84 9.21 -11.71
C ARG A 76 5.76 9.30 -10.49
N LYS A 77 5.60 8.35 -9.56
CA LYS A 77 6.36 8.30 -8.32
C LYS A 77 7.82 7.87 -8.55
N PRO A 78 8.77 8.29 -7.69
CA PRO A 78 10.20 8.09 -7.91
C PRO A 78 10.72 6.69 -7.54
N PHE A 79 9.87 5.83 -6.98
CA PHE A 79 10.19 4.45 -6.63
C PHE A 79 9.37 3.48 -7.48
N THR A 80 9.65 2.18 -7.40
CA THR A 80 8.88 1.16 -8.10
C THR A 80 7.77 0.61 -7.20
N ALA A 81 6.69 0.12 -7.80
CA ALA A 81 5.61 -0.52 -7.05
C ALA A 81 5.06 -1.76 -7.75
N GLU A 82 4.61 -2.72 -6.95
CA GLU A 82 3.88 -3.91 -7.36
C GLU A 82 2.50 -3.91 -6.68
N PHE A 83 1.47 -4.40 -7.39
CA PHE A 83 0.10 -4.48 -6.86
C PHE A 83 -0.45 -5.90 -7.01
N ILE A 84 -0.83 -6.51 -5.88
CA ILE A 84 -1.22 -7.92 -5.77
C ILE A 84 -2.65 -8.02 -5.24
N GLU A 85 -3.47 -8.82 -5.93
CA GLU A 85 -4.78 -9.21 -5.44
C GLU A 85 -4.68 -10.44 -4.53
N LEU A 86 -5.30 -10.35 -3.34
CA LEU A 86 -5.53 -11.48 -2.46
C LEU A 86 -6.89 -12.09 -2.78
N ASP A 87 -6.88 -13.25 -3.45
CA ASP A 87 -8.08 -14.05 -3.55
C ASP A 87 -8.41 -14.67 -2.17
N PRO A 88 -9.59 -14.37 -1.58
CA PRO A 88 -10.00 -14.98 -0.31
C PRO A 88 -10.26 -16.49 -0.41
N SER A 89 -10.41 -17.07 -1.61
CA SER A 89 -10.53 -18.52 -1.79
C SER A 89 -9.20 -19.27 -1.66
N ASP A 90 -8.07 -18.57 -1.73
CA ASP A 90 -6.74 -19.15 -1.49
C ASP A 90 -6.48 -19.47 0.00
N VAL A 91 -7.38 -19.07 0.91
CA VAL A 91 -7.20 -19.16 2.36
C VAL A 91 -7.58 -20.55 2.90
N ASP A 92 -8.39 -21.32 2.17
CA ASP A 92 -8.97 -22.61 2.63
C ASP A 92 -8.34 -23.87 2.00
N SER A 93 -7.28 -23.73 1.18
CA SER A 93 -6.57 -24.92 0.69
C SER A 93 -5.54 -25.39 1.74
N PRO A 94 -5.61 -26.64 2.25
CA PRO A 94 -4.71 -27.15 3.30
C PRO A 94 -3.24 -27.24 2.86
N SER A 95 -2.94 -26.86 1.62
CA SER A 95 -1.62 -26.81 1.01
C SER A 95 -1.05 -25.40 0.84
N MET A 96 -1.76 -24.31 1.20
CA MET A 96 -1.25 -22.95 0.98
C MET A 96 -1.21 -22.02 2.19
N PRO A 97 -0.30 -21.02 2.16
CA PRO A 97 0.10 -20.27 3.33
C PRO A 97 -0.86 -19.09 3.59
N SER A 98 -1.15 -18.78 4.87
CA SER A 98 -1.94 -17.63 5.32
C SER A 98 -1.58 -16.29 4.64
N ASN A 99 -2.46 -15.27 4.71
CA ASN A 99 -2.19 -13.94 4.13
C ASN A 99 -0.81 -13.35 4.51
N THR A 100 -0.35 -13.59 5.74
CA THR A 100 0.99 -13.23 6.23
C THR A 100 2.10 -13.89 5.41
N ASN A 101 1.91 -15.14 5.01
CA ASN A 101 2.86 -15.87 4.20
C ASN A 101 2.80 -15.48 2.71
N LYS A 102 1.65 -15.04 2.19
CA LYS A 102 1.59 -14.42 0.85
C LYS A 102 2.36 -13.09 0.82
N CYS A 103 2.18 -12.25 1.84
CA CYS A 103 3.02 -11.06 2.04
C CYS A 103 4.49 -11.42 2.15
N ALA A 104 4.84 -12.40 2.99
CA ALA A 104 6.22 -12.85 3.14
C ALA A 104 6.80 -13.40 1.82
N LYS A 105 5.99 -14.08 1.01
CA LYS A 105 6.39 -14.62 -0.30
C LYS A 105 6.54 -13.53 -1.37
N ALA A 106 5.65 -12.54 -1.38
CA ALA A 106 5.77 -11.36 -2.24
C ALA A 106 7.02 -10.54 -1.86
N LEU A 107 7.22 -10.31 -0.56
CA LEU A 107 8.40 -9.64 -0.03
C LEU A 107 9.69 -10.42 -0.35
N ALA A 108 9.71 -11.74 -0.15
CA ALA A 108 10.85 -12.58 -0.48
C ALA A 108 11.19 -12.60 -1.98
N ARG A 109 10.18 -12.57 -2.86
CA ARG A 109 10.39 -12.43 -4.31
C ARG A 109 11.01 -11.09 -4.67
N SER A 110 10.49 -10.01 -4.08
CA SER A 110 10.99 -8.65 -4.30
C SER A 110 12.43 -8.46 -3.81
N LEU A 111 12.83 -9.13 -2.72
CA LEU A 111 14.20 -9.10 -2.20
C LEU A 111 15.20 -9.98 -2.98
N SER A 112 14.72 -10.81 -3.91
CA SER A 112 15.55 -11.74 -4.70
C SER A 112 15.83 -11.26 -6.13
N SER A 113 15.34 -10.08 -6.50
CA SER A 113 15.54 -9.44 -7.81
C SER A 113 16.46 -8.23 -7.71
#